data_AF-X0VNW5-F1
#
_entry.id   AF-X0VNW5-F1
#
_cell.length_a   1.000
_cell.length_b   1.000
_cell.length_c   1.000
_cell.angle_alpha   90.00
_cell.angle_beta   90.00
_cell.angle_gamma   90.00
#
_symmetry.space_group_name_H-M   'P 1'
#
loop_
_entity.id
_entity.type
_entity.pdbx_description
1 polymer ?
#
loop_
_entity_poly.entity_id
_entity_poly.type
_entity_poly.pdbx_seq_one_letter_code
_entity_poly.pdbx_strand_id
1 'polypeptide(L)'
;MVKKTASKKTKVDTKVKPKSVKKTDVKHKSFNDDVKPKTGRNKFLYIIPIIIIICIIAIVLFVVMNPQVVKAQLIIESGDVQVKHDGGSWSSAENGMLLYQSDIVKTGDNTTSSIILFESSIIRLDSNTEVMLKEIIQEADKTSVTIQ
;
A
#
# COMPACT_ATOMS: atom_id res chain seq x y z
N MET A 1 17.30 46.73 -2.67
CA MET A 1 18.01 46.31 -3.91
C MET A 1 17.44 44.94 -4.30
N VAL A 2 16.60 44.89 -5.34
CA VAL A 2 15.76 43.73 -5.69
C VAL A 2 16.47 42.91 -6.79
N LYS A 3 16.83 41.65 -6.52
CA LYS A 3 17.36 40.73 -7.53
C LYS A 3 16.24 39.85 -8.07
N LYS A 4 15.80 40.14 -9.30
CA LYS A 4 14.94 39.28 -10.12
C LYS A 4 15.81 38.16 -10.72
N THR A 5 15.44 36.89 -10.52
CA THR A 5 16.04 35.74 -11.20
C THR A 5 15.01 35.05 -12.10
N ALA A 6 15.43 34.78 -13.32
CA ALA A 6 14.63 34.40 -14.47
C ALA A 6 14.22 32.91 -14.45
N SER A 7 12.97 32.65 -14.80
CA SER A 7 12.38 31.32 -15.00
C SER A 7 12.74 30.79 -16.38
N LYS A 8 13.43 29.63 -16.44
CA LYS A 8 13.82 28.93 -17.66
C LYS A 8 12.78 27.87 -18.00
N LYS A 9 11.90 28.16 -18.96
CA LYS A 9 10.95 27.19 -19.53
C LYS A 9 11.68 26.22 -20.47
N THR A 10 11.72 24.94 -20.11
CA THR A 10 12.16 23.86 -21.02
C THR A 10 10.93 23.26 -21.70
N LYS A 11 10.80 23.48 -23.02
CA LYS A 11 9.85 22.77 -23.88
C LYS A 11 10.34 21.33 -24.07
N VAL A 12 9.50 20.36 -23.74
CA VAL A 12 9.70 18.94 -24.07
C VAL A 12 8.74 18.60 -25.21
N ASP A 13 9.26 18.61 -26.44
CA ASP A 13 8.56 18.13 -27.63
C ASP A 13 8.69 16.61 -27.72
N THR A 14 7.72 15.86 -27.19
CA THR A 14 7.63 14.40 -27.42
C THR A 14 6.76 14.13 -28.64
N LYS A 15 7.42 14.01 -29.79
CA LYS A 15 6.86 13.61 -31.07
C LYS A 15 6.54 12.11 -31.06
N VAL A 16 5.34 11.73 -30.66
CA VAL A 16 4.84 10.35 -30.73
C VAL A 16 4.46 10.01 -32.18
N LYS A 17 5.20 9.09 -32.81
CA LYS A 17 4.85 8.51 -34.11
C LYS A 17 3.78 7.41 -33.92
N PRO A 18 2.67 7.41 -34.67
CA PRO A 18 1.71 6.31 -34.65
C PRO A 18 2.29 5.09 -35.41
N LYS A 19 2.41 3.96 -34.70
CA LYS A 19 2.85 2.68 -35.26
C LYS A 19 1.64 1.97 -35.85
N SER A 20 1.64 1.74 -37.16
CA SER A 20 0.56 1.07 -37.89
C SER A 20 0.44 -0.40 -37.46
N VAL A 21 -0.74 -0.77 -36.96
CA VAL A 21 -1.08 -2.15 -36.64
C VAL A 21 -1.62 -2.81 -37.90
N LYS A 22 -0.86 -3.79 -38.43
CA LYS A 22 -1.30 -4.66 -39.53
C LYS A 22 -2.48 -5.52 -39.07
N LYS A 23 -3.64 -5.33 -39.71
CA LYS A 23 -4.75 -6.28 -39.66
C LYS A 23 -4.29 -7.55 -40.35
N THR A 24 -4.23 -8.64 -39.60
CA THR A 24 -3.98 -9.98 -40.13
C THR A 24 -5.32 -10.67 -40.17
N ASP A 25 -5.77 -11.01 -41.37
CA ASP A 25 -7.04 -11.69 -41.62
C ASP A 25 -7.04 -13.06 -40.92
N VAL A 26 -7.82 -13.16 -39.84
CA VAL A 26 -8.05 -14.41 -39.13
C VAL A 26 -9.11 -15.19 -39.90
N LYS A 27 -8.62 -16.20 -40.63
CA LYS A 27 -9.39 -17.18 -41.39
C LYS A 27 -10.33 -17.95 -40.43
N HIS A 28 -11.62 -17.64 -40.48
CA HIS A 28 -12.68 -18.37 -39.78
C HIS A 28 -12.76 -19.81 -40.32
N LYS A 29 -12.10 -20.74 -39.62
CA LYS A 29 -12.30 -22.19 -39.83
C LYS A 29 -13.51 -22.59 -39.00
N SER A 30 -14.66 -22.75 -39.68
CA SER A 30 -15.87 -23.38 -39.15
C SER A 30 -15.56 -24.83 -38.81
N PHE A 31 -15.13 -25.08 -37.58
CA PHE A 31 -14.94 -26.42 -37.04
C PHE A 31 -16.26 -26.82 -36.35
N ASN A 32 -17.18 -27.34 -37.15
CA ASN A 32 -18.36 -28.06 -36.65
C ASN A 32 -17.89 -29.41 -36.13
N ASP A 33 -17.43 -29.44 -34.89
CA ASP A 33 -17.29 -30.68 -34.16
C ASP A 33 -18.64 -31.04 -33.57
N ASP A 34 -19.26 -32.08 -34.14
CA ASP A 34 -20.34 -32.85 -33.53
C ASP A 34 -19.83 -33.55 -32.25
N VAL A 35 -19.67 -32.77 -31.18
CA VAL A 35 -19.36 -33.30 -29.85
C VAL A 35 -20.63 -33.92 -29.28
N LYS A 36 -20.82 -35.24 -29.50
CA LYS A 36 -21.83 -36.02 -28.76
C LYS A 36 -21.55 -35.93 -27.26
N PRO A 37 -22.45 -35.36 -26.43
CA PRO A 37 -22.23 -35.29 -24.99
C PRO A 37 -22.34 -36.71 -24.43
N LYS A 38 -21.19 -37.30 -24.06
CA LYS A 38 -21.13 -38.58 -23.37
C LYS A 38 -21.72 -38.39 -21.97
N THR A 39 -22.96 -38.84 -21.80
CA THR A 39 -23.76 -38.79 -20.57
C THR A 39 -23.20 -39.73 -19.49
N GLY A 40 -22.10 -39.32 -18.86
CA GLY A 40 -21.56 -39.91 -17.63
C GLY A 40 -22.33 -39.43 -16.40
N ARG A 41 -23.49 -40.04 -16.16
CA ARG A 41 -24.40 -39.74 -15.06
C ARG A 41 -23.75 -39.93 -13.67
N ASN A 42 -23.74 -38.83 -12.90
CA ASN A 42 -23.93 -38.76 -11.43
C ASN A 42 -22.71 -38.66 -10.50
N LYS A 43 -21.46 -38.60 -10.97
CA LYS A 43 -20.32 -38.26 -10.09
C LYS A 43 -20.07 -36.75 -9.98
N PHE A 44 -20.40 -35.99 -11.02
CA PHE A 44 -20.23 -34.53 -11.04
C PHE A 44 -21.15 -33.77 -10.07
N LEU A 45 -22.27 -34.37 -9.67
CA LEU A 45 -23.21 -33.76 -8.73
C LEU A 45 -22.61 -33.57 -7.32
N TYR A 46 -21.68 -34.44 -6.91
CA TYR A 46 -20.97 -34.33 -5.63
C TYR A 46 -19.70 -33.47 -5.70
N ILE A 47 -19.18 -33.19 -6.91
CA ILE A 47 -17.95 -32.41 -7.08
C ILE A 47 -18.23 -30.92 -6.81
N ILE A 48 -19.40 -30.42 -7.21
CA ILE A 48 -19.81 -29.02 -7.04
C ILE A 48 -19.79 -28.58 -5.55
N PRO A 49 -20.45 -29.28 -4.60
CA PRO A 49 -20.41 -28.87 -3.19
C PRO A 49 -19.01 -28.96 -2.58
N ILE A 50 -18.19 -29.93 -3.01
CA ILE A 50 -16.80 -30.06 -2.52
C ILE A 50 -15.97 -28.84 -2.96
N ILE A 51 -16.10 -28.41 -4.21
CA ILE A 51 -15.42 -27.20 -4.71
C ILE A 51 -15.85 -25.97 -3.93
N ILE A 52 -17.15 -25.83 -3.63
CA ILE A 52 -17.68 -24.71 -2.83
C ILE A 52 -17.07 -24.70 -1.43
N ILE A 53 -17.00 -25.86 -0.77
CA ILE A 53 -16.38 -25.98 0.57
C ILE A 53 -14.90 -25.60 0.51
N ILE A 54 -14.15 -26.06 -0.50
CA ILE A 54 -12.74 -25.71 -0.68
C ILE A 54 -12.57 -24.20 -0.90
N CYS A 55 -13.43 -23.57 -1.72
CA CYS A 55 -13.40 -22.13 -1.93
C CYS A 55 -13.70 -21.34 -0.64
N ILE A 56 -14.67 -21.79 0.17
CA ILE A 56 -14.98 -21.15 1.47
C ILE A 56 -13.77 -21.24 2.40
N ILE A 57 -13.15 -22.42 2.51
CA ILE A 57 -11.95 -22.60 3.34
C ILE A 57 -10.82 -21.69 2.85
N ALA A 58 -10.59 -21.62 1.53
CA ALA A 58 -9.57 -20.74 0.96
C ALA A 58 -9.82 -19.26 1.28
N ILE A 59 -11.08 -18.80 1.22
CA ILE A 59 -11.46 -17.44 1.59
C ILE A 59 -11.23 -17.18 3.08
N VAL A 60 -11.66 -18.11 3.94
CA VAL A 60 -11.45 -17.98 5.40
C VAL A 60 -9.96 -17.92 5.73
N LEU A 61 -9.16 -18.81 5.15
CA LEU A 61 -7.70 -18.79 5.31
C LEU A 61 -7.10 -17.48 4.80
N PHE A 62 -7.54 -17.00 3.63
CA PHE A 62 -7.09 -15.73 3.10
C PHE A 62 -7.42 -14.56 4.04
N VAL A 63 -8.61 -14.51 4.63
CA VAL A 63 -8.99 -13.45 5.56
C VAL A 63 -8.18 -13.52 6.86
N VAL A 64 -7.99 -14.72 7.43
CA VAL A 64 -7.23 -14.90 8.70
C VAL A 64 -5.73 -14.62 8.52
N MET A 65 -5.19 -14.89 7.33
CA MET A 65 -3.75 -14.74 7.06
C MET A 65 -3.32 -13.34 6.60
N ASN A 66 -4.24 -12.38 6.47
CA ASN A 66 -3.88 -10.99 6.17
C ASN A 66 -3.76 -10.19 7.49
N PRO A 67 -2.56 -10.08 8.09
CA PRO A 67 -2.36 -9.14 9.19
C PRO A 67 -2.72 -7.74 8.69
N GLN A 68 -3.64 -7.06 9.37
CA GLN A 68 -3.93 -5.66 9.09
C GLN A 68 -2.64 -4.88 9.30
N VAL A 69 -2.02 -4.40 8.21
CA VAL A 69 -0.83 -3.56 8.29
C VAL A 69 -1.31 -2.21 8.79
N VAL A 70 -1.24 -2.02 10.09
CA VAL A 70 -1.67 -0.77 10.71
C VAL A 70 -0.59 0.29 10.45
N LYS A 71 -1.01 1.51 10.09
CA LYS A 71 -0.13 2.57 9.60
C LYS A 71 -0.23 3.80 10.50
N ALA A 72 0.90 4.45 10.75
CA ALA A 72 0.92 5.76 11.39
C ALA A 72 1.10 6.85 10.32
N GLN A 73 0.73 8.09 10.64
CA GLN A 73 0.92 9.24 9.75
C GLN A 73 1.85 10.25 10.39
N LEU A 74 2.90 10.65 9.66
CA LEU A 74 3.80 11.72 10.06
C LEU A 74 3.26 13.06 9.61
N ILE A 75 3.13 14.01 10.53
CA ILE A 75 2.80 15.40 10.27
C ILE A 75 4.01 16.26 10.61
N ILE A 76 4.45 17.09 9.67
CA ILE A 76 5.59 17.99 9.83
C ILE A 76 5.05 19.41 9.90
N GLU A 77 5.19 20.05 11.07
CA GLU A 77 4.77 21.44 11.27
C GLU A 77 5.86 22.41 10.82
N SER A 78 7.12 22.11 11.15
CA SER A 78 8.28 22.88 10.74
C SER A 78 9.57 22.05 10.76
N GLY A 79 10.57 22.51 10.00
CA GLY A 79 11.92 21.95 9.97
C GLY A 79 12.08 20.69 9.11
N ASP A 80 13.25 20.07 9.21
CA ASP A 80 13.61 18.90 8.43
C ASP A 80 13.38 17.61 9.24
N VAL A 81 12.78 16.62 8.58
CA VAL A 81 12.56 15.28 9.13
C VAL A 81 13.07 14.24 8.14
N GLN A 82 13.76 13.23 8.65
CA GLN A 82 14.24 12.10 7.88
C GLN A 82 13.57 10.82 8.39
N VAL A 83 13.26 9.91 7.49
CA VAL A 83 12.71 8.60 7.80
C VAL A 83 13.63 7.55 7.22
N LYS A 84 13.83 6.47 7.98
CA LYS A 84 14.50 5.25 7.53
C LYS A 84 13.49 4.12 7.62
N HIS A 85 13.10 3.59 6.47
CA HIS A 85 12.29 2.39 6.40
C HIS A 85 13.10 1.14 6.76
N ASP A 86 12.43 0.04 7.13
CA ASP A 86 13.07 -1.20 7.58
C ASP A 86 14.25 -1.62 6.68
N GLY A 87 15.46 -1.62 7.25
CA GLY A 87 16.71 -1.93 6.55
C GLY A 87 17.16 -0.94 5.46
N GLY A 88 16.41 0.13 5.21
CA GLY A 88 16.67 1.13 4.18
C GLY A 88 17.70 2.20 4.56
N SER A 89 17.86 3.19 3.68
CA SER A 89 18.65 4.40 3.95
C SER A 89 17.77 5.52 4.50
N TRP A 90 18.38 6.51 5.16
CA TRP A 90 17.67 7.73 5.53
C TRP A 90 17.24 8.50 4.28
N SER A 91 15.94 8.81 4.19
CA SER A 91 15.36 9.68 3.16
C SER A 91 14.64 10.85 3.82
N SER A 92 14.55 11.98 3.12
CA SER A 92 13.72 13.10 3.58
C SER A 92 12.26 12.65 3.67
N ALA A 93 11.60 13.03 4.76
CA ALA A 93 10.19 12.74 4.95
C ALA A 93 9.32 13.85 4.35
N GLU A 94 8.11 13.49 3.93
CA GLU A 94 7.10 14.43 3.45
C GLU A 94 5.98 14.57 4.49
N ASN A 95 5.35 15.74 4.53
CA ASN A 95 4.20 15.94 5.41
C ASN A 95 3.03 15.04 4.99
N GLY A 96 2.46 14.31 5.94
CA GLY A 96 1.43 13.31 5.71
C GLY A 96 1.96 11.92 5.32
N MET A 97 3.28 11.71 5.32
CA MET A 97 3.91 10.42 4.97
C MET A 97 3.43 9.31 5.91
N LEU A 98 3.14 8.14 5.33
CA LEU A 98 2.78 6.95 6.10
C LEU A 98 4.02 6.28 6.65
N LEU A 99 3.97 5.93 7.94
CA LEU A 99 4.99 5.19 8.65
C LEU A 99 4.47 3.78 8.95
N TYR A 100 5.39 2.82 8.90
CA TYR A 100 5.15 1.41 9.16
C TYR A 100 5.90 0.94 10.40
N GLN A 101 5.59 -0.27 10.83
CA GLN A 101 6.38 -0.94 11.85
C GLN A 101 7.85 -1.01 11.40
N SER A 102 8.75 -0.84 12.37
CA SER A 102 10.21 -0.78 12.22
C SER A 102 10.76 0.48 11.54
N ASP A 103 9.90 1.43 11.16
CA ASP A 103 10.37 2.72 10.66
C ASP A 103 11.03 3.54 11.77
N ILE A 104 12.08 4.28 11.41
CA ILE A 104 12.78 5.21 12.30
C ILE A 104 12.59 6.63 11.77
N VAL A 105 12.13 7.53 12.63
CA VAL A 105 11.95 8.95 12.35
C VAL A 105 13.02 9.74 13.10
N LYS A 106 13.70 10.63 12.39
CA LYS A 106 14.70 11.53 12.94
C LYS A 106 14.36 12.98 12.59
N THR A 107 14.33 13.84 13.60
CA THR A 107 14.07 15.26 13.45
C THR A 107 15.37 16.06 13.52
N GLY A 108 15.49 17.10 12.70
CA GLY A 108 16.62 18.03 12.69
C GLY A 108 16.49 19.17 13.70
N ASP A 109 17.30 20.21 13.51
CA ASP A 109 17.28 21.45 14.29
C ASP A 109 16.04 22.30 13.96
N ASN A 110 15.45 22.93 14.98
CA ASN A 110 14.24 23.77 14.85
C ASN A 110 13.04 23.05 14.21
N THR A 111 13.00 21.73 14.33
CA THR A 111 11.92 20.87 13.83
C THR A 111 10.85 20.69 14.89
N THR A 112 9.59 20.76 14.46
CA THR A 112 8.41 20.31 15.23
C THR A 112 7.60 19.39 14.33
N SER A 113 7.36 18.17 14.79
CA SER A 113 6.56 17.19 14.05
C SER A 113 5.72 16.34 15.01
N SER A 114 4.73 15.65 14.46
CA SER A 114 3.84 14.76 15.20
C SER A 114 3.63 13.46 14.44
N ILE A 115 3.61 12.34 15.14
CA ILE A 115 3.19 11.05 14.61
C ILE A 115 1.78 10.79 15.10
N ILE A 116 0.83 10.69 14.17
CA ILE A 116 -0.54 10.30 14.44
C ILE A 116 -0.65 8.78 14.30
N LEU A 117 -0.93 8.12 15.42
CA LEU A 117 -1.28 6.71 15.54
C LEU A 117 -2.82 6.56 15.55
N PHE A 118 -3.36 5.34 15.50
CA PHE A 118 -4.83 5.08 15.41
C PHE A 118 -5.65 5.86 16.43
N GLU A 119 -6.91 6.10 16.05
CA GLU A 119 -8.00 6.51 16.96
C GLU A 119 -7.69 7.75 17.82
N SER A 120 -6.77 8.62 17.37
CA SER A 120 -6.38 9.91 17.98
C SER A 120 -5.16 9.89 18.90
N SER A 121 -4.35 8.84 18.92
CA SER A 121 -3.05 8.90 19.61
C SER A 121 -2.07 9.78 18.84
N ILE A 122 -1.55 10.84 19.46
CA ILE A 122 -0.60 11.78 18.84
C ILE A 122 0.68 11.82 19.66
N ILE A 123 1.81 11.49 19.03
CA ILE A 123 3.14 11.63 19.62
C ILE A 123 3.80 12.85 19.02
N ARG A 124 4.06 13.87 19.84
CA ARG A 124 4.83 15.04 19.42
C ARG A 124 6.33 14.74 19.48
N LEU A 125 7.05 15.17 18.46
CA LEU A 125 8.51 15.11 18.36
C LEU A 125 9.07 16.52 18.31
N ASP A 126 9.95 16.83 19.26
CA ASP A 126 10.71 18.07 19.28
C ASP A 126 12.03 17.91 18.52
N SER A 127 12.76 19.01 18.34
CA SER A 127 14.01 19.03 17.57
C SER A 127 15.05 18.04 18.11
N ASN A 128 15.89 17.52 17.21
CA ASN A 128 16.97 16.57 17.53
C ASN A 128 16.52 15.27 18.22
N THR A 129 15.28 14.86 17.98
CA THR A 129 14.70 13.60 18.48
C THR A 129 14.78 12.50 17.43
N GLU A 130 15.07 11.28 17.86
CA GLU A 130 15.00 10.05 17.06
C GLU A 130 14.03 9.05 17.73
N VAL A 131 13.07 8.53 16.97
CA VAL A 131 12.06 7.57 17.45
C VAL A 131 11.97 6.40 16.48
N MET A 132 11.92 5.18 17.03
CA MET A 132 11.69 3.94 16.27
C MET A 132 10.31 3.38 16.60
N LEU A 133 9.50 3.10 15.58
CA LEU A 133 8.20 2.48 15.72
C LEU A 133 8.39 0.96 15.82
N LYS A 134 8.70 0.44 17.02
CA LYS A 134 8.98 -1.00 17.21
C LYS A 134 7.79 -1.89 16.85
N GLU A 135 6.62 -1.52 17.36
CA GLU A 135 5.40 -2.28 17.18
C GLU A 135 4.23 -1.32 17.19
N ILE A 136 3.31 -1.57 16.28
CA ILE A 136 2.11 -0.77 16.13
C ILE A 136 0.94 -1.74 16.29
N ILE A 137 0.43 -1.86 17.51
CA ILE A 137 -0.67 -2.77 17.84
C ILE A 137 -1.95 -1.96 17.99
N GLN A 138 -3.00 -2.36 17.28
CA GLN A 138 -4.35 -1.90 17.53
C GLN A 138 -5.08 -3.01 18.28
N GLU A 139 -5.14 -2.92 19.62
CA GLU A 139 -6.02 -3.77 20.41
C GLU A 139 -7.42 -3.14 20.40
N ALA A 140 -8.30 -3.63 19.53
CA ALA A 140 -9.65 -3.09 19.37
C ALA A 140 -10.57 -3.30 20.59
N ASP A 141 -10.13 -4.00 21.65
CA ASP A 141 -11.05 -4.57 22.65
C ASP A 141 -10.73 -4.31 24.14
N LYS A 142 -9.70 -3.51 24.49
CA LYS A 142 -9.39 -3.28 25.92
C LYS A 142 -8.94 -1.85 26.24
N THR A 143 -9.90 -1.03 26.67
CA THR A 143 -9.62 0.14 27.48
C THR A 143 -9.62 -0.28 28.96
N SER A 144 -8.46 -0.50 29.57
CA SER A 144 -8.35 -0.63 31.03
C SER A 144 -7.50 0.51 31.57
N VAL A 145 -8.12 1.40 32.35
CA VAL A 145 -7.44 2.45 33.12
C VAL A 145 -7.30 1.94 34.55
N THR A 146 -6.06 1.71 35.00
CA THR A 146 -5.75 1.51 36.42
C THR A 146 -5.05 2.76 36.92
N ILE A 147 -5.67 3.44 37.90
CA ILE A 147 -5.06 4.54 38.65
C ILE A 147 -4.66 3.97 40.00
N GLN A 148 -3.39 4.12 40.35
CA GLN A 148 -2.90 4.05 41.73
C GLN A 148 -2.18 5.36 42.05
#